data_AF-A0A259GXB0-F1
#
_entry.id   AF-A0A259GXB0-F1
#
_cell.length_a   1.000
_cell.length_b   1.000
_cell.length_c   1.000
_cell.angle_alpha   90.00
_cell.angle_beta   90.00
_cell.angle_gamma   90.00
#
_symmetry.space_group_name_H-M   'P 1'
#
loop_
_entity.id
_entity.type
_entity.pdbx_description
1 polymer ?
#
loop_
_entity_poly.entity_id
_entity_poly.type
_entity_poly.pdbx_seq_one_letter_code
_entity_poly.pdbx_strand_id
1 'polypeptide(L)'
;TILASKGLEPFGAWLEQLLAESTGKKGKGIIPVDLEPAGPPEVYGSDRLFVHLHLEGDAEDGLDSKLAQLKQAGHPLIRITVASRDLIGQEFFRWEIATAIASAVIGINPLDQPDVEDAKIAARELVHAYEASSALEPEIAIAEDADLAIYAAGESGFGSGDPVNLLRLHFARLKPGHYAGFLGFIERDEANAAAMAAMRMAVRATKAVATVAGFGPRFLHSTGQAYKGGPASGLFLTITRDPHPDLSIPGRKASFGTIQIAQARGDMAVLVARGRPVLRVHIKKDGGGIEALRAAVIAATQN
;
A
#
# COMPACT_ATOMS: atom_id res chain seq x y z
N THR A 1 -2.14 -7.01 -11.58
CA THR A 1 -0.71 -6.77 -11.39
C THR A 1 -0.15 -6.15 -12.63
N ILE A 2 0.46 -4.98 -12.48
CA ILE A 2 1.14 -4.25 -13.54
C ILE A 2 2.61 -4.63 -13.45
N LEU A 3 3.17 -5.09 -14.56
CA LEU A 3 4.57 -5.43 -14.70
C LEU A 3 5.08 -4.61 -15.88
N ALA A 4 5.87 -3.58 -15.61
CA ALA A 4 6.39 -2.69 -16.63
C ALA A 4 7.88 -2.94 -16.84
N SER A 5 8.33 -2.93 -18.09
CA SER A 5 9.77 -2.91 -18.40
C SER A 5 10.40 -1.62 -17.89
N LYS A 6 11.73 -1.61 -17.72
CA LYS A 6 12.47 -0.52 -17.08
C LYS A 6 12.15 0.88 -17.66
N GLY A 7 12.02 1.01 -18.98
CA GLY A 7 11.68 2.26 -19.65
C GLY A 7 10.25 2.76 -19.38
N LEU A 8 9.35 1.89 -18.91
CA LEU A 8 7.94 2.19 -18.62
C LEU A 8 7.60 2.10 -17.13
N GLU A 9 8.56 1.81 -16.25
CA GLU A 9 8.32 1.68 -14.80
C GLU A 9 7.52 2.86 -14.20
N PRO A 10 7.82 4.14 -14.52
CA PRO A 10 7.03 5.26 -14.00
C PRO A 10 5.55 5.27 -14.45
N PHE A 11 5.24 4.66 -15.60
CA PHE A 11 3.87 4.56 -16.09
C PHE A 11 3.02 3.62 -15.21
N GLY A 12 3.63 2.63 -14.56
CA GLY A 12 2.95 1.76 -13.60
C GLY A 12 2.31 2.54 -12.46
N ALA A 13 3.03 3.51 -11.88
CA ALA A 13 2.54 4.36 -10.80
C ALA A 13 1.41 5.32 -11.24
N TRP A 14 1.45 5.78 -12.49
CA TRP A 14 0.34 6.57 -13.06
C TRP A 14 -0.90 5.70 -13.26
N LEU A 15 -0.73 4.50 -13.82
CA LEU A 15 -1.83 3.57 -14.06
C LEU A 15 -2.44 3.06 -12.74
N GLU A 16 -1.61 2.84 -11.72
CA GLU A 16 -2.05 2.56 -10.35
C GLU A 16 -3.02 3.63 -9.85
N GLN A 17 -2.66 4.90 -10.00
CA GLN A 17 -3.53 6.00 -9.58
C GLN A 17 -4.83 6.00 -10.38
N LEU A 18 -4.77 5.96 -11.72
CA LEU A 18 -5.95 5.99 -12.58
C LEU A 18 -6.95 4.90 -12.17
N LEU A 19 -6.50 3.65 -12.02
CA LEU A 19 -7.36 2.52 -11.69
C LEU A 19 -7.92 2.61 -10.27
N ALA A 20 -7.08 2.92 -9.28
CA ALA A 20 -7.52 2.92 -7.88
C ALA A 20 -8.49 4.06 -7.58
N GLU A 21 -8.18 5.26 -8.07
CA GLU A 21 -8.99 6.46 -7.85
C GLU A 21 -10.32 6.37 -8.60
N SER A 22 -10.29 5.92 -9.85
CA SER A 22 -11.50 5.80 -10.67
C SER A 22 -12.41 4.68 -10.18
N THR A 23 -11.86 3.52 -9.80
CA THR A 23 -12.68 2.32 -9.58
C THR A 23 -13.03 2.02 -8.13
N GLY A 24 -12.28 2.54 -7.17
CA GLY A 24 -12.37 2.16 -5.76
C GLY A 24 -13.55 2.75 -5.01
N LYS A 25 -14.80 2.40 -5.34
CA LYS A 25 -16.01 3.09 -4.86
C LYS A 25 -17.15 2.14 -4.54
N LYS A 26 -18.00 2.52 -3.58
CA LYS A 26 -19.25 1.81 -3.24
C LYS A 26 -19.03 0.31 -2.93
N GLY A 27 -17.91 -0.04 -2.31
CA GLY A 27 -17.56 -1.42 -1.99
C GLY A 27 -17.05 -2.24 -3.19
N LYS A 28 -16.81 -1.61 -4.34
CA LYS A 28 -16.36 -2.23 -5.59
C LYS A 28 -15.06 -1.58 -6.06
N GLY A 29 -14.36 -2.23 -6.98
CA GLY A 29 -13.19 -1.66 -7.62
C GLY A 29 -12.16 -2.70 -8.02
N ILE A 30 -11.23 -2.25 -8.86
CA ILE A 30 -10.05 -3.00 -9.24
C ILE A 30 -8.92 -2.55 -8.31
N ILE A 31 -8.21 -3.49 -7.70
CA ILE A 31 -7.03 -3.18 -6.90
C ILE A 31 -5.81 -3.25 -7.81
N PRO A 32 -5.24 -2.11 -8.26
CA PRO A 32 -4.00 -2.14 -9.01
C PRO A 32 -2.87 -2.59 -8.09
N VAL A 33 -2.03 -3.46 -8.62
CA VAL A 33 -0.84 -3.96 -7.91
C VAL A 33 0.35 -3.56 -8.74
N ASP A 34 1.02 -2.50 -8.31
CA ASP A 34 2.25 -1.98 -8.89
C ASP A 34 3.47 -2.33 -8.03
N LEU A 35 4.64 -2.39 -8.66
CA LEU A 35 5.94 -2.66 -8.02
C LEU A 35 5.98 -3.96 -7.18
N GLU A 36 5.13 -4.95 -7.45
CA GLU A 36 5.17 -6.27 -6.81
C GLU A 36 6.13 -7.17 -7.60
N PRO A 37 7.29 -7.58 -7.06
CA PRO A 37 8.27 -8.34 -7.86
C PRO A 37 7.71 -9.67 -8.36
N ALA A 38 7.80 -9.97 -9.65
CA ALA A 38 7.25 -11.21 -10.22
C ALA A 38 7.85 -12.47 -9.56
N GLY A 39 6.98 -13.35 -9.07
CA GLY A 39 7.30 -14.66 -8.47
C GLY A 39 6.83 -15.83 -9.34
N PRO A 40 7.01 -17.07 -8.86
CA PRO A 40 6.51 -18.27 -9.54
C PRO A 40 4.98 -18.42 -9.35
N PRO A 41 4.28 -19.25 -10.15
CA PRO A 41 2.82 -19.32 -10.12
C PRO A 41 2.20 -19.67 -8.76
N GLU A 42 2.84 -20.53 -7.98
CA GLU A 42 2.34 -21.02 -6.69
C GLU A 42 2.18 -19.95 -5.61
N VAL A 43 2.78 -18.76 -5.78
CA VAL A 43 2.63 -17.65 -4.82
C VAL A 43 1.46 -16.71 -5.17
N TYR A 44 0.66 -17.03 -6.19
CA TYR A 44 -0.46 -16.20 -6.62
C TYR A 44 -1.81 -16.90 -6.48
N GLY A 45 -2.82 -16.16 -6.03
CA GLY A 45 -4.22 -16.58 -6.09
C GLY A 45 -4.79 -16.53 -7.52
N SER A 46 -5.98 -17.10 -7.68
CA SER A 46 -6.74 -17.07 -8.95
C SER A 46 -7.44 -15.74 -9.22
N ASP A 47 -7.21 -14.72 -8.40
CA ASP A 47 -7.81 -13.38 -8.44
C ASP A 47 -6.94 -12.35 -9.20
N ARG A 48 -5.86 -12.81 -9.84
CA ARG A 48 -4.90 -11.95 -10.54
C ARG A 48 -5.16 -11.91 -12.05
N LEU A 49 -5.20 -10.69 -12.58
CA LEU A 49 -4.91 -10.38 -13.98
C LEU A 49 -3.51 -9.75 -14.06
N PHE A 50 -2.64 -10.32 -14.89
CA PHE A 50 -1.31 -9.77 -15.15
C PHE A 50 -1.32 -8.94 -16.43
N VAL A 51 -0.68 -7.78 -16.37
CA VAL A 51 -0.52 -6.87 -17.50
C VAL A 51 0.98 -6.59 -17.63
N HIS A 52 1.59 -7.05 -18.71
CA HIS A 52 2.97 -6.76 -19.05
C HIS A 52 3.01 -5.59 -20.03
N LEU A 53 3.52 -4.44 -19.58
CA LEU A 53 3.79 -3.25 -20.39
C LEU A 53 5.27 -3.27 -20.79
N HIS A 54 5.55 -3.53 -22.05
CA HIS A 54 6.92 -3.67 -22.55
C HIS A 54 7.25 -2.57 -23.55
N LEU A 55 8.31 -1.81 -23.32
CA LEU A 55 8.90 -0.92 -24.32
C LEU A 55 9.85 -1.73 -25.21
N GLU A 56 9.65 -1.65 -26.52
CA GLU A 56 10.52 -2.31 -27.48
C GLU A 56 11.97 -1.83 -27.32
N GLY A 57 12.90 -2.80 -27.28
CA GLY A 57 14.32 -2.54 -27.05
C GLY A 57 14.75 -2.51 -25.58
N ASP A 58 13.82 -2.52 -24.61
CA ASP A 58 14.18 -2.78 -23.21
C ASP A 58 14.67 -4.23 -23.06
N ALA A 59 15.70 -4.42 -22.25
CA ALA A 59 16.27 -5.74 -22.00
C ALA A 59 15.26 -6.68 -21.32
N GLU A 60 15.23 -7.93 -21.77
CA GLU A 60 14.49 -9.00 -21.11
C GLU A 60 15.25 -9.44 -19.84
N ASP A 61 14.86 -8.92 -18.69
CA ASP A 61 15.46 -9.16 -17.37
C ASP A 61 14.98 -10.47 -16.71
N GLY A 62 14.64 -11.48 -17.52
CA GLY A 62 14.04 -12.73 -17.05
C GLY A 62 12.55 -12.62 -16.69
N LEU A 63 11.95 -11.44 -16.77
CA LEU A 63 10.51 -11.25 -16.56
C LEU A 63 9.67 -12.05 -17.56
N ASP A 64 10.04 -12.09 -18.84
CA ASP A 64 9.29 -12.83 -19.86
C ASP A 64 9.22 -14.34 -19.58
N SER A 65 10.29 -14.93 -19.04
CA SER A 65 10.28 -16.34 -18.60
C SER A 65 9.30 -16.58 -17.45
N LYS A 66 9.29 -15.70 -16.44
CA LYS A 66 8.34 -15.77 -15.32
C LYS A 66 6.89 -15.60 -15.82
N LEU A 67 6.66 -14.67 -16.74
CA LEU A 67 5.35 -14.44 -17.35
C LEU A 67 4.87 -15.64 -18.17
N ALA A 68 5.77 -16.32 -18.88
CA ALA A 68 5.46 -17.55 -19.59
C ALA A 68 5.03 -18.66 -18.62
N GLN A 69 5.71 -18.81 -17.48
CA GLN A 69 5.32 -19.75 -16.42
C GLN A 69 3.95 -19.42 -15.84
N LEU A 70 3.67 -18.13 -15.56
CA LEU A 70 2.36 -17.69 -15.06
C LEU A 70 1.25 -18.00 -16.06
N LYS A 71 1.48 -17.73 -17.35
CA LYS A 71 0.53 -18.05 -18.42
C LYS A 71 0.31 -19.56 -18.55
N GLN A 72 1.37 -20.36 -18.47
CA GLN A 72 1.28 -21.83 -18.53
C GLN A 72 0.50 -22.40 -17.34
N ALA A 73 0.62 -21.79 -16.17
CA ALA A 73 -0.17 -22.12 -14.98
C ALA A 73 -1.63 -21.64 -15.04
N GLY A 74 -2.03 -20.96 -16.12
CA GLY A 74 -3.41 -20.54 -16.37
C GLY A 74 -3.77 -19.14 -15.86
N HIS A 75 -2.80 -18.35 -15.37
CA HIS A 75 -3.08 -16.96 -15.00
C HIS A 75 -3.38 -16.11 -16.25
N PRO A 76 -4.45 -15.28 -16.23
CA PRO A 76 -4.70 -14.30 -17.29
C PRO A 76 -3.52 -13.34 -17.44
N LEU A 77 -2.99 -13.24 -18.66
CA LEU A 77 -1.87 -12.36 -19.02
C LEU A 77 -2.19 -11.56 -20.28
N ILE A 78 -2.14 -10.24 -20.16
CA ILE A 78 -2.20 -9.29 -21.27
C ILE A 78 -0.80 -8.73 -21.46
N ARG A 79 -0.25 -8.83 -22.69
CA ARG A 79 1.01 -8.17 -23.06
C ARG A 79 0.69 -7.00 -23.98
N ILE A 80 1.22 -5.83 -23.66
CA ILE A 80 1.14 -4.63 -24.50
C ILE A 80 2.56 -4.18 -24.78
N THR A 81 2.89 -4.05 -26.05
CA THR A 81 4.21 -3.58 -26.50
C THR A 81 4.09 -2.17 -27.04
N VAL A 82 4.87 -1.26 -26.46
CA VAL A 82 5.01 0.13 -26.91
C VAL A 82 6.26 0.19 -27.78
N ALA A 83 6.11 0.51 -29.07
CA ALA A 83 7.23 0.43 -30.02
C ALA A 83 8.31 1.51 -29.80
N SER A 84 7.94 2.66 -29.24
CA SER A 84 8.89 3.70 -28.83
C SER A 84 8.28 4.60 -27.76
N ARG A 85 9.14 5.30 -27.01
CA ARG A 85 8.70 6.21 -25.93
C ARG A 85 7.74 7.30 -26.44
N ASP A 86 7.92 7.76 -27.66
CA ASP A 86 7.07 8.79 -28.29
C ASP A 86 5.62 8.33 -28.46
N LEU A 87 5.37 7.01 -28.47
CA LEU A 87 4.05 6.43 -28.63
C LEU A 87 3.34 6.14 -27.31
N ILE A 88 3.94 6.50 -26.16
CA ILE A 88 3.34 6.25 -24.84
C ILE A 88 1.95 6.89 -24.67
N GLY A 89 1.66 7.97 -25.40
CA GLY A 89 0.35 8.62 -25.45
C GLY A 89 -0.81 7.66 -25.77
N GLN A 90 -0.55 6.61 -26.55
CA GLN A 90 -1.56 5.60 -26.87
C GLN A 90 -2.01 4.83 -25.63
N GLU A 91 -1.09 4.57 -24.69
CA GLU A 91 -1.41 3.83 -23.48
C GLU A 91 -2.16 4.70 -22.48
N PHE A 92 -1.85 5.99 -22.36
CA PHE A 92 -2.69 6.92 -21.60
C PHE A 92 -4.16 6.84 -22.05
N PHE A 93 -4.41 6.99 -23.36
CA PHE A 93 -5.75 6.92 -23.91
C PHE A 93 -6.41 5.54 -23.74
N ARG A 94 -5.68 4.45 -24.03
CA ARG A 94 -6.19 3.07 -23.87
C ARG A 94 -6.65 2.83 -22.44
N TRP A 95 -5.84 3.20 -21.46
CA TRP A 95 -6.13 2.94 -20.05
C TRP A 95 -7.24 3.83 -19.50
N GLU A 96 -7.34 5.08 -19.94
CA GLU A 96 -8.49 5.95 -19.60
C GLU A 96 -9.81 5.34 -20.08
N ILE A 97 -9.87 4.92 -21.34
CA ILE A 97 -11.07 4.28 -21.91
C ILE A 97 -11.36 2.93 -21.25
N ALA A 98 -10.34 2.08 -21.05
CA ALA A 98 -10.51 0.80 -20.37
C ALA A 98 -11.03 0.97 -18.94
N THR A 99 -10.53 1.97 -18.22
CA THR A 99 -10.97 2.30 -16.86
C THR A 99 -12.42 2.77 -16.84
N ALA A 100 -12.82 3.62 -17.79
CA ALA A 100 -14.20 4.07 -17.91
C ALA A 100 -15.16 2.91 -18.21
N ILE A 101 -14.80 2.02 -19.15
CA ILE A 101 -15.58 0.82 -19.49
C ILE A 101 -15.68 -0.12 -18.28
N ALA A 102 -14.56 -0.44 -17.63
CA ALA A 102 -14.55 -1.29 -16.45
C ALA A 102 -15.43 -0.73 -15.33
N SER A 103 -15.37 0.59 -15.12
CA SER A 103 -16.21 1.31 -14.15
C SER A 103 -17.69 1.21 -14.47
N ALA A 104 -18.07 1.37 -15.74
CA ALA A 104 -19.45 1.18 -16.19
C ALA A 104 -19.93 -0.26 -15.96
N VAL A 105 -19.10 -1.26 -16.29
CA VAL A 105 -19.41 -2.69 -16.09
C VAL A 105 -19.63 -3.01 -14.61
N ILE A 106 -18.80 -2.47 -13.70
CA ILE A 106 -18.98 -2.70 -12.26
C ILE A 106 -19.98 -1.74 -11.62
N GLY A 107 -20.57 -0.81 -12.38
CA GLY A 107 -21.67 0.06 -11.95
C GLY A 107 -21.25 1.18 -10.99
N ILE A 108 -20.15 1.86 -11.30
CA ILE A 108 -19.62 3.00 -10.53
C ILE A 108 -19.32 4.18 -11.46
N ASN A 109 -19.24 5.38 -10.88
CA ASN A 109 -18.83 6.58 -11.60
C ASN A 109 -17.29 6.72 -11.53
N PRO A 110 -16.57 6.69 -12.66
CA PRO A 110 -15.12 6.84 -12.65
C PRO A 110 -14.65 8.28 -12.36
N LEU A 111 -15.53 9.29 -12.45
CA LEU A 111 -15.16 10.70 -12.49
C LEU A 111 -15.37 11.47 -11.17
N ASP A 112 -15.80 10.79 -10.09
CA ASP A 112 -15.89 11.38 -8.75
C ASP A 112 -14.80 10.82 -7.79
N GLN A 113 -14.68 11.38 -6.59
CA GLN A 113 -13.74 10.93 -5.55
C GLN A 113 -14.27 11.23 -4.13
N PRO A 114 -15.32 10.54 -3.67
CA PRO A 114 -16.00 10.92 -2.43
C PRO A 114 -15.23 10.52 -1.15
N ASP A 115 -14.31 9.56 -1.19
CA ASP A 115 -13.79 8.90 0.02
C ASP A 115 -12.39 9.39 0.46
N VAL A 116 -11.88 10.46 -0.15
CA VAL A 116 -10.56 11.02 0.17
C VAL A 116 -10.59 12.21 1.13
N GLU A 117 -11.74 12.86 1.29
CA GLU A 117 -11.83 14.07 2.11
C GLU A 117 -11.83 13.77 3.62
N ASP A 118 -12.44 12.65 4.03
CA ASP A 118 -12.50 12.21 5.44
C ASP A 118 -11.12 12.18 6.10
N ALA A 119 -10.11 11.65 5.40
CA ALA A 119 -8.74 11.53 5.93
C ALA A 119 -8.06 12.90 6.07
N LYS A 120 -8.35 13.84 5.17
CA LYS A 120 -7.84 15.21 5.26
C LYS A 120 -8.46 15.93 6.45
N ILE A 121 -9.76 15.73 6.69
CA ILE A 121 -10.45 16.30 7.85
C ILE A 121 -9.83 15.76 9.15
N ALA A 122 -9.73 14.44 9.29
CA ALA A 122 -9.15 13.81 10.48
C ALA A 122 -7.70 14.26 10.74
N ALA A 123 -6.87 14.35 9.69
CA ALA A 123 -5.51 14.85 9.82
C ALA A 123 -5.46 16.34 10.23
N ARG A 124 -6.32 17.20 9.66
CA ARG A 124 -6.40 18.63 10.03
C ARG A 124 -6.82 18.81 11.49
N GLU A 125 -7.77 18.02 11.98
CA GLU A 125 -8.21 18.06 13.37
C GLU A 125 -7.06 17.75 14.34
N LEU A 126 -6.29 16.70 14.05
CA LEU A 126 -5.10 16.35 14.83
C LEU A 126 -4.03 17.45 14.82
N VAL A 127 -3.77 18.05 13.65
CA VAL A 127 -2.81 19.16 13.54
C VAL A 127 -3.31 20.40 14.30
N HIS A 128 -4.59 20.73 14.20
CA HIS A 128 -5.18 21.84 14.96
C HIS A 128 -5.09 21.61 16.48
N ALA A 129 -5.36 20.39 16.94
CA ALA A 129 -5.20 20.02 18.35
C ALA A 129 -3.74 20.19 18.82
N TYR A 130 -2.76 19.81 17.97
CA TYR A 130 -1.35 20.03 18.26
C TYR A 130 -0.98 21.52 18.30
N GLU A 131 -1.43 22.33 17.34
CA GLU A 131 -1.15 23.77 17.34
C GLU A 131 -1.74 24.46 18.58
N ALA A 132 -2.88 23.97 19.11
CA ALA A 132 -3.48 24.48 20.33
C ALA A 132 -2.68 24.07 21.59
N SER A 133 -2.31 22.80 21.73
CA SER A 133 -1.80 22.21 22.98
C SER A 133 -0.30 21.91 23.01
N SER A 134 0.38 21.98 21.86
CA SER A 134 1.75 21.48 21.64
C SER A 134 1.95 19.98 21.91
N ALA A 135 0.87 19.20 21.91
CA ALA A 135 0.91 17.75 22.08
C ALA A 135 -0.14 17.07 21.21
N LEU A 136 0.15 15.85 20.73
CA LEU A 136 -0.88 14.95 20.25
C LEU A 136 -1.38 14.11 21.42
N GLU A 137 -2.65 13.72 21.39
CA GLU A 137 -3.20 12.77 22.37
C GLU A 137 -2.32 11.52 22.43
N PRO A 138 -1.83 11.13 23.63
CA PRO A 138 -0.94 9.98 23.78
C PRO A 138 -1.69 8.71 23.39
N GLU A 139 -0.99 7.83 22.67
CA GLU A 139 -1.47 6.49 22.34
C GLU A 139 -0.69 5.47 23.18
N ILE A 140 -1.38 4.46 23.69
CA ILE A 140 -0.74 3.34 24.40
C ILE A 140 -0.50 2.24 23.37
N ALA A 141 0.76 1.82 23.23
CA ALA A 141 1.09 0.68 22.39
C ALA A 141 0.50 -0.60 22.99
N ILE A 142 -0.08 -1.46 22.15
CA ILE A 142 -0.59 -2.77 22.58
C ILE A 142 0.53 -3.81 22.73
N ALA A 143 1.68 -3.51 22.15
CA ALA A 143 2.93 -4.25 22.29
C ALA A 143 4.09 -3.34 21.93
N GLU A 144 5.22 -3.51 22.60
CA GLU A 144 6.47 -2.88 22.19
C GLU A 144 7.67 -3.71 22.63
N ASP A 145 8.76 -3.58 21.88
CA ASP A 145 10.09 -4.06 22.24
C ASP A 145 11.11 -2.92 22.09
N ALA A 146 12.40 -3.23 21.97
CA ALA A 146 13.44 -2.22 21.77
C ALA A 146 13.32 -1.48 20.42
N ASP A 147 12.74 -2.13 19.41
CA ASP A 147 12.76 -1.69 18.02
C ASP A 147 11.42 -1.10 17.55
N LEU A 148 10.32 -1.70 18.00
CA LEU A 148 8.98 -1.51 17.45
C LEU A 148 7.96 -1.21 18.55
N ALA A 149 6.98 -0.36 18.24
CA ALA A 149 5.75 -0.22 18.99
C ALA A 149 4.54 -0.48 18.08
N ILE A 150 3.60 -1.31 18.52
CA ILE A 150 2.40 -1.68 17.77
C ILE A 150 1.19 -0.96 18.34
N TYR A 151 0.39 -0.39 17.46
CA TYR A 151 -0.86 0.29 17.79
C TYR A 151 -2.00 -0.31 16.97
N ALA A 152 -3.15 -0.45 17.62
CA ALA A 152 -4.40 -0.88 17.02
C ALA A 152 -5.54 0.02 17.50
N ALA A 153 -6.59 0.17 16.72
CA ALA A 153 -7.77 0.91 17.16
C ALA A 153 -8.75 0.01 17.91
N GLY A 154 -9.26 0.50 19.04
CA GLY A 154 -10.28 -0.15 19.87
C GLY A 154 -9.81 -1.43 20.57
N GLU A 155 -10.76 -2.18 21.14
CA GLU A 155 -10.56 -3.55 21.63
C GLU A 155 -10.32 -4.47 20.43
N SER A 156 -9.11 -4.43 19.91
CA SER A 156 -8.70 -5.09 18.67
C SER A 156 -8.65 -6.63 18.76
N GLY A 157 -9.09 -7.21 19.89
CA GLY A 157 -9.03 -8.64 20.17
C GLY A 157 -7.61 -9.19 20.35
N PHE A 158 -6.59 -8.35 20.17
CA PHE A 158 -5.22 -8.66 20.47
C PHE A 158 -5.03 -8.54 21.99
N GLY A 159 -4.67 -9.65 22.65
CA GLY A 159 -4.05 -9.56 23.97
C GLY A 159 -2.69 -8.86 23.86
N SER A 160 -2.22 -8.22 24.93
CA SER A 160 -0.83 -7.74 24.99
C SER A 160 0.13 -8.88 24.65
N GLY A 161 1.10 -8.64 23.78
CA GLY A 161 2.00 -9.68 23.31
C GLY A 161 3.26 -9.13 22.66
N ASP A 162 4.07 -10.02 22.09
CA ASP A 162 5.25 -9.65 21.30
C ASP A 162 4.86 -9.11 19.91
N PRO A 163 5.55 -8.09 19.36
CA PRO A 163 5.25 -7.53 18.03
C PRO A 163 5.13 -8.55 16.90
N VAL A 164 5.96 -9.60 16.87
CA VAL A 164 5.91 -10.64 15.82
C VAL A 164 4.61 -11.44 15.91
N ASN A 165 4.17 -11.77 17.14
CA ASN A 165 2.93 -12.50 17.33
C ASN A 165 1.70 -11.69 16.89
N LEU A 166 1.68 -10.38 17.15
CA LEU A 166 0.60 -9.50 16.69
C LEU A 166 0.55 -9.39 15.17
N LEU A 167 1.71 -9.25 14.52
CA LEU A 167 1.80 -9.27 13.05
C LEU A 167 1.31 -10.60 12.48
N ARG A 168 1.65 -11.73 13.13
CA ARG A 168 1.19 -13.07 12.73
C ARG A 168 -0.33 -13.17 12.81
N LEU A 169 -0.92 -12.78 13.93
CA LEU A 169 -2.37 -12.75 14.12
C LEU A 169 -3.07 -11.82 13.12
N HIS A 170 -2.46 -10.68 12.80
CA HIS A 170 -2.97 -9.76 11.79
C HIS A 170 -3.00 -10.40 10.39
N PHE A 171 -1.88 -10.96 9.92
CA PHE A 171 -1.80 -11.60 8.61
C PHE A 171 -2.57 -12.93 8.53
N ALA A 172 -2.86 -13.59 9.65
CA ALA A 172 -3.73 -14.78 9.69
C ALA A 172 -5.17 -14.50 9.25
N ARG A 173 -5.60 -13.22 9.22
CA ARG A 173 -6.93 -12.80 8.77
C ARG A 173 -7.06 -12.76 7.24
N LEU A 174 -5.95 -12.85 6.50
CA LEU A 174 -5.95 -12.90 5.03
C LEU A 174 -6.60 -14.19 4.53
N LYS A 175 -7.47 -14.06 3.53
CA LYS A 175 -8.20 -15.15 2.88
C LYS A 175 -7.99 -15.05 1.36
N PRO A 176 -8.25 -16.12 0.58
CA PRO A 176 -8.27 -16.01 -0.88
C PRO A 176 -9.15 -14.85 -1.35
N GLY A 177 -8.67 -14.03 -2.29
CA GLY A 177 -9.34 -12.81 -2.76
C GLY A 177 -9.09 -11.55 -1.91
N HIS A 178 -8.38 -11.67 -0.78
CA HIS A 178 -7.91 -10.52 0.00
C HIS A 178 -6.65 -9.90 -0.60
N TYR A 179 -6.29 -8.72 -0.10
CA TYR A 179 -5.01 -8.08 -0.36
C TYR A 179 -4.43 -7.47 0.92
N ALA A 180 -3.11 -7.39 1.00
CA ALA A 180 -2.36 -6.75 2.06
C ALA A 180 -1.75 -5.42 1.59
N GLY A 181 -2.03 -4.33 2.29
CA GLY A 181 -1.50 -3.00 2.00
C GLY A 181 -0.42 -2.57 2.99
N PHE A 182 0.75 -2.16 2.49
CA PHE A 182 1.85 -1.62 3.30
C PHE A 182 1.95 -0.11 3.09
N LEU A 183 1.57 0.66 4.10
CA LEU A 183 1.37 2.10 4.01
C LEU A 183 2.48 2.83 4.78
N GLY A 184 3.54 3.21 4.07
CA GLY A 184 4.74 3.81 4.65
C GLY A 184 4.64 5.31 4.85
N PHE A 185 4.49 5.77 6.08
CA PHE A 185 4.75 7.16 6.49
C PHE A 185 6.19 7.27 6.99
N ILE A 186 7.10 6.91 6.09
CA ILE A 186 8.56 6.94 6.22
C ILE A 186 9.14 7.44 4.89
N GLU A 187 10.42 7.71 4.86
CA GLU A 187 11.13 8.27 3.72
C GLU A 187 11.12 7.29 2.55
N ARG A 188 10.87 7.83 1.35
CA ARG A 188 10.92 7.06 0.11
C ARG A 188 12.36 7.04 -0.38
N ASP A 189 13.12 6.07 0.10
CA ASP A 189 14.48 5.76 -0.35
C ASP A 189 14.59 4.28 -0.78
N GLU A 190 15.74 3.92 -1.34
CA GLU A 190 15.99 2.56 -1.85
C GLU A 190 15.93 1.51 -0.74
N ALA A 191 16.44 1.81 0.46
CA ALA A 191 16.47 0.88 1.58
C ALA A 191 15.06 0.56 2.08
N ASN A 192 14.24 1.59 2.32
CA ASN A 192 12.86 1.42 2.75
C ASN A 192 12.02 0.74 1.67
N ALA A 193 12.22 1.09 0.39
CA ALA A 193 11.52 0.45 -0.72
C ALA A 193 11.88 -1.04 -0.84
N ALA A 194 13.16 -1.40 -0.72
CA ALA A 194 13.62 -2.78 -0.75
C ALA A 194 13.08 -3.60 0.44
N ALA A 195 13.11 -3.03 1.65
CA ALA A 195 12.58 -3.69 2.83
C ALA A 195 11.06 -3.91 2.74
N MET A 196 10.29 -2.91 2.27
CA MET A 196 8.86 -3.07 2.01
C MET A 196 8.58 -4.10 0.92
N ALA A 197 9.37 -4.13 -0.16
CA ALA A 197 9.25 -5.16 -1.19
C ALA A 197 9.49 -6.57 -0.61
N ALA A 198 10.48 -6.75 0.25
CA ALA A 198 10.76 -8.02 0.91
C ALA A 198 9.60 -8.47 1.83
N MET A 199 9.04 -7.55 2.63
CA MET A 199 7.88 -7.81 3.48
C MET A 199 6.65 -8.25 2.67
N ARG A 200 6.38 -7.54 1.56
CA ARG A 200 5.31 -7.89 0.62
C ARG A 200 5.50 -9.29 0.03
N MET A 201 6.71 -9.60 -0.43
CA MET A 201 7.01 -10.92 -1.00
C MET A 201 6.81 -12.04 0.01
N ALA A 202 7.19 -11.84 1.27
CA ALA A 202 7.00 -12.82 2.34
C ALA A 202 5.50 -13.10 2.62
N VAL A 203 4.69 -12.04 2.72
CA VAL A 203 3.23 -12.19 2.89
C VAL A 203 2.59 -12.85 1.67
N ARG A 204 2.97 -12.44 0.46
CA ARG A 204 2.46 -13.05 -0.78
C ARG A 204 2.81 -14.54 -0.85
N ALA A 205 4.06 -14.90 -0.61
CA ALA A 205 4.52 -16.28 -0.72
C ALA A 205 3.78 -17.24 0.23
N THR A 206 3.36 -16.74 1.39
CA THR A 206 2.73 -17.56 2.43
C THR A 206 1.21 -17.51 2.39
N LYS A 207 0.61 -16.42 1.91
CA LYS A 207 -0.85 -16.22 1.90
C LYS A 207 -1.47 -16.25 0.51
N ALA A 208 -0.67 -16.24 -0.56
CA ALA A 208 -1.10 -16.20 -1.96
C ALA A 208 -2.07 -15.03 -2.28
N VAL A 209 -1.95 -13.91 -1.57
CA VAL A 209 -2.78 -12.71 -1.76
C VAL A 209 -2.08 -11.61 -2.56
N ALA A 210 -2.84 -10.63 -3.02
CA ALA A 210 -2.28 -9.37 -3.52
C ALA A 210 -1.55 -8.58 -2.45
N THR A 211 -0.39 -8.01 -2.80
CA THR A 211 0.33 -7.09 -1.92
C THR A 211 0.57 -5.76 -2.60
N VAL A 212 0.10 -4.69 -1.98
CA VAL A 212 0.23 -3.30 -2.47
C VAL A 212 1.06 -2.49 -1.47
N ALA A 213 1.75 -1.47 -1.96
CA ALA A 213 2.51 -0.58 -1.09
C ALA A 213 2.46 0.86 -1.60
N GLY A 214 2.56 1.80 -0.66
CA GLY A 214 2.66 3.21 -0.98
C GLY A 214 3.42 3.96 0.09
N PHE A 215 4.20 4.95 -0.34
CA PHE A 215 4.79 5.94 0.56
C PHE A 215 3.87 7.16 0.66
N GLY A 216 3.53 7.53 1.88
CA GLY A 216 2.70 8.68 2.20
C GLY A 216 3.49 9.99 2.03
N PRO A 217 2.81 11.12 1.78
CA PRO A 217 1.36 11.25 1.65
C PRO A 217 0.82 10.89 0.25
N ARG A 218 1.67 10.56 -0.74
CA ARG A 218 1.26 10.36 -2.15
C ARG A 218 0.08 9.38 -2.27
N PHE A 219 0.16 8.21 -1.63
CA PHE A 219 -0.86 7.18 -1.80
C PHE A 219 -2.24 7.61 -1.28
N LEU A 220 -2.31 8.56 -0.34
CA LEU A 220 -3.58 9.09 0.16
C LEU A 220 -4.41 9.74 -0.96
N HIS A 221 -3.72 10.25 -1.98
CA HIS A 221 -4.30 10.91 -3.15
C HIS A 221 -4.37 10.02 -4.39
N SER A 222 -3.88 8.78 -4.33
CA SER A 222 -3.96 7.83 -5.44
C SER A 222 -4.77 6.59 -5.05
N THR A 223 -4.16 5.69 -4.29
CA THR A 223 -4.77 4.40 -3.93
C THR A 223 -5.66 4.46 -2.70
N GLY A 224 -5.62 5.56 -1.94
CA GLY A 224 -6.42 5.78 -0.74
C GLY A 224 -7.93 5.66 -0.99
N GLN A 225 -8.40 6.06 -2.18
CA GLN A 225 -9.79 5.89 -2.60
C GLN A 225 -10.16 4.39 -2.67
N ALA A 226 -9.33 3.54 -3.29
CA ALA A 226 -9.56 2.09 -3.34
C ALA A 226 -9.52 1.41 -1.97
N TYR A 227 -8.63 1.85 -1.08
CA TYR A 227 -8.52 1.25 0.26
C TYR A 227 -9.73 1.59 1.14
N LYS A 228 -10.30 2.78 0.97
CA LYS A 228 -11.43 3.27 1.76
C LYS A 228 -12.78 2.92 1.14
N GLY A 229 -12.98 3.26 -0.14
CA GLY A 229 -14.23 3.09 -0.87
C GLY A 229 -14.36 1.78 -1.65
N GLY A 230 -13.26 1.06 -1.86
CA GLY A 230 -13.23 -0.18 -2.66
C GLY A 230 -13.72 -1.44 -1.93
N PRO A 231 -13.42 -2.64 -2.47
CA PRO A 231 -13.81 -3.91 -1.85
C PRO A 231 -13.30 -4.08 -0.42
N ALA A 232 -14.11 -4.70 0.43
CA ALA A 232 -13.81 -4.96 1.84
C ALA A 232 -12.86 -6.15 2.08
N SER A 233 -11.88 -6.30 1.20
CA SER A 233 -10.93 -7.41 1.18
C SER A 233 -9.49 -6.97 1.51
N GLY A 234 -9.28 -5.69 1.82
CA GLY A 234 -7.98 -5.13 2.20
C GLY A 234 -7.66 -5.29 3.68
N LEU A 235 -6.40 -5.62 3.98
CA LEU A 235 -5.80 -5.68 5.32
C LEU A 235 -4.55 -4.80 5.33
N PHE A 236 -4.42 -3.86 6.27
CA PHE A 236 -3.42 -2.78 6.16
C PHE A 236 -2.41 -2.78 7.30
N LEU A 237 -1.14 -2.57 6.94
CA LEU A 237 -0.05 -2.29 7.85
C LEU A 237 0.46 -0.87 7.62
N THR A 238 0.12 0.04 8.52
CA THR A 238 0.64 1.40 8.53
C THR A 238 2.02 1.40 9.19
N ILE A 239 3.02 1.95 8.53
CA ILE A 239 4.41 2.00 9.01
C ILE A 239 4.74 3.46 9.29
N THR A 240 5.18 3.75 10.51
CA THR A 240 5.60 5.07 10.96
C THR A 240 6.96 4.95 11.63
N ARG A 241 7.67 6.06 11.80
CA ARG A 241 8.89 6.10 12.59
C ARG A 241 9.07 7.44 13.29
N ASP A 242 9.93 7.46 14.30
CA ASP A 242 10.39 8.72 14.87
C ASP A 242 11.12 9.55 13.79
N PRO A 243 10.75 10.83 13.59
CA PRO A 243 11.38 11.68 12.59
C PRO A 243 12.84 11.94 12.95
N HIS A 244 13.76 11.71 12.01
CA HIS A 244 15.19 11.96 12.22
C HIS A 244 15.92 12.36 10.92
N PRO A 245 16.33 13.64 10.76
CA PRO A 245 16.04 14.78 11.62
C PRO A 245 14.56 15.19 11.54
N ASP A 246 14.00 15.72 12.62
CA ASP A 246 12.70 16.38 12.56
C ASP A 246 12.87 17.88 12.26
N LEU A 247 12.18 18.35 11.24
CA LEU A 247 12.30 19.72 10.75
C LEU A 247 11.15 20.57 11.26
N SER A 248 11.47 21.71 11.88
CA SER A 248 10.48 22.70 12.28
C SER A 248 9.84 23.38 11.05
N ILE A 249 8.56 23.71 11.14
CA ILE A 249 7.87 24.49 10.11
C ILE A 249 7.87 25.96 10.54
N PRO A 250 8.44 26.90 9.74
CA PRO A 250 8.45 28.31 10.08
C PRO A 250 7.05 28.86 10.38
N GLY A 251 6.90 29.50 11.54
CA GLY A 251 5.63 30.10 11.97
C GLY A 251 4.57 29.12 12.48
N ARG A 252 4.92 27.85 12.73
CA ARG A 252 4.02 26.83 13.29
C ARG A 252 4.64 26.14 14.50
N LYS A 253 3.80 25.62 15.40
CA LYS A 253 4.28 24.75 16.48
C LYS A 253 4.55 23.33 15.98
N ALA A 254 3.75 22.84 15.03
CA ALA A 254 3.94 21.52 14.45
C ALA A 254 5.21 21.46 13.60
N SER A 255 5.97 20.37 13.74
CA SER A 255 7.07 20.00 12.85
C SER A 255 6.57 19.21 11.64
N PHE A 256 7.42 18.98 10.64
CA PHE A 256 7.10 18.08 9.53
C PHE A 256 6.83 16.65 10.01
N GLY A 257 7.58 16.16 11.01
CA GLY A 257 7.31 14.87 11.66
C GLY A 257 5.94 14.84 12.35
N THR A 258 5.55 15.94 13.00
CA THR A 258 4.20 16.09 13.60
C THR A 258 3.11 15.98 12.54
N ILE A 259 3.28 16.63 11.38
CA ILE A 259 2.31 16.53 10.28
C ILE A 259 2.24 15.11 9.73
N GLN A 260 3.39 14.45 9.54
CA GLN A 260 3.45 13.09 9.01
C GLN A 260 2.75 12.08 9.94
N ILE A 261 3.02 12.12 11.25
CA ILE A 261 2.36 11.22 12.20
C ILE A 261 0.85 11.52 12.33
N ALA A 262 0.45 12.79 12.26
CA ALA A 262 -0.96 13.17 12.23
C ALA A 262 -1.68 12.64 10.98
N GLN A 263 -1.03 12.68 9.81
CA GLN A 263 -1.57 12.07 8.58
C GLN A 263 -1.70 10.56 8.72
N ALA A 264 -0.70 9.87 9.29
CA ALA A 264 -0.75 8.44 9.51
C ALA A 264 -1.89 8.02 10.45
N ARG A 265 -2.07 8.75 11.55
CA ARG A 265 -3.17 8.55 12.52
C ARG A 265 -4.53 8.84 11.89
N GLY A 266 -4.65 9.94 11.15
CA GLY A 266 -5.88 10.31 10.44
C GLY A 266 -6.29 9.25 9.41
N ASP A 267 -5.35 8.76 8.61
CA ASP A 267 -5.62 7.70 7.64
C ASP A 267 -6.05 6.39 8.32
N MET A 268 -5.34 5.98 9.38
CA MET A 268 -5.69 4.80 10.18
C MET A 268 -7.10 4.93 10.77
N ALA A 269 -7.46 6.09 11.32
CA ALA A 269 -8.78 6.33 11.89
C ALA A 269 -9.90 6.17 10.85
N VAL A 270 -9.69 6.68 9.63
CA VAL A 270 -10.66 6.51 8.53
C VAL A 270 -10.75 5.06 8.08
N LEU A 271 -9.63 4.33 7.96
CA LEU A 271 -9.65 2.90 7.65
C LEU A 271 -10.49 2.14 8.69
N VAL A 272 -10.30 2.41 9.98
CA VAL A 272 -11.07 1.80 11.08
C VAL A 272 -12.55 2.16 11.00
N ALA A 273 -12.89 3.43 10.79
CA ALA A 273 -14.28 3.88 10.64
C ALA A 273 -14.99 3.23 9.44
N ARG A 274 -14.23 2.86 8.39
CA ARG A 274 -14.72 2.09 7.23
C ARG A 274 -14.67 0.57 7.43
N GLY A 275 -14.38 0.10 8.65
CA GLY A 275 -14.31 -1.33 8.99
C GLY A 275 -13.13 -2.06 8.35
N ARG A 276 -12.06 -1.34 7.95
CA ARG A 276 -10.86 -1.93 7.38
C ARG A 276 -9.92 -2.39 8.50
N PRO A 277 -9.49 -3.67 8.50
CA PRO A 277 -8.46 -4.12 9.43
C PRO A 277 -7.15 -3.36 9.20
N VAL A 278 -6.63 -2.72 10.24
CA VAL A 278 -5.36 -1.99 10.19
C VAL A 278 -4.57 -2.16 11.48
N LEU A 279 -3.27 -2.38 11.36
CA LEU A 279 -2.29 -2.22 12.43
C LEU A 279 -1.32 -1.10 12.07
N ARG A 280 -0.91 -0.32 13.06
CA ARG A 280 0.19 0.63 12.90
C ARG A 280 1.42 0.13 13.64
N VAL A 281 2.53 0.01 12.92
CA VAL A 281 3.84 -0.27 13.49
C VAL A 281 4.64 1.02 13.47
N HIS A 282 5.22 1.35 14.61
CA HIS A 282 6.09 2.49 14.79
C HIS A 282 7.52 2.00 15.03
N ILE A 283 8.44 2.39 14.16
CA ILE A 283 9.86 2.11 14.26
C ILE A 283 10.49 3.16 15.18
N LYS A 284 11.03 2.73 16.31
CA LYS A 284 11.64 3.61 17.30
C LYS A 284 12.97 4.16 16.79
N LYS A 285 13.29 5.41 17.13
CA LYS A 285 14.51 6.11 16.70
C LYS A 285 15.80 5.33 17.00
N ASP A 286 15.87 4.73 18.18
CA ASP A 286 17.06 4.03 18.68
C ASP A 286 17.01 2.51 18.44
N GLY A 287 16.04 2.04 17.66
CA GLY A 287 15.86 0.64 17.30
C GLY A 287 16.59 0.22 16.02
N GLY A 288 16.41 -1.04 15.61
CA GLY A 288 16.97 -1.65 14.40
C GLY A 288 16.36 -1.17 13.07
N GLY A 289 15.59 -0.08 13.08
CA GLY A 289 15.09 0.57 11.86
C GLY A 289 14.10 -0.28 11.06
N ILE A 290 14.02 -0.01 9.75
CA ILE A 290 13.13 -0.73 8.83
C ILE A 290 13.50 -2.21 8.70
N GLU A 291 14.77 -2.57 8.95
CA GLU A 291 15.25 -3.94 8.90
C GLU A 291 14.71 -4.79 10.05
N ALA A 292 14.58 -4.22 11.26
CA ALA A 292 13.90 -4.89 12.37
C ALA A 292 12.43 -5.20 12.03
N LEU A 293 11.73 -4.22 11.43
CA LEU A 293 10.36 -4.46 10.95
C LEU A 293 10.30 -5.52 9.84
N ARG A 294 11.23 -5.48 8.89
CA ARG A 294 11.32 -6.49 7.82
C ARG A 294 11.49 -7.88 8.40
N ALA A 295 12.40 -8.06 9.36
CA ALA A 295 12.63 -9.32 10.05
C ALA A 295 11.37 -9.78 10.81
N ALA A 296 10.72 -8.88 11.55
CA ALA A 296 9.50 -9.18 12.29
C ALA A 296 8.35 -9.64 11.38
N VAL A 297 8.14 -8.97 10.23
CA VAL A 297 7.11 -9.39 9.25
C VAL A 297 7.45 -10.74 8.63
N ILE A 298 8.71 -10.98 8.26
CA ILE A 298 9.12 -12.29 7.72
C ILE A 298 8.87 -13.39 8.76
N ALA A 299 9.30 -13.19 10.00
CA ALA A 299 9.07 -14.15 11.09
C ALA A 299 7.57 -14.36 11.38
N ALA A 300 6.75 -13.33 11.24
CA ALA A 300 5.30 -13.41 11.40
C ALA A 300 4.61 -14.20 10.27
N THR A 301 5.22 -14.28 9.09
CA THR A 301 4.71 -15.07 7.95
C THR A 301 5.19 -16.52 7.95
N GLN A 302 6.27 -16.81 8.69
CA GLN A 302 6.77 -18.16 8.89
C GLN A 302 6.00 -18.85 10.03
N ASN A 303 5.74 -20.15 9.88
CA ASN A 303 5.08 -20.98 10.88
C ASN A 303 5.95 -21.13 12.12
#